data_AF-A0AAE0EBH3-F1
#
_entry.id   AF-A0AAE0EBH3-F1
#
_cell.length_a   1.000
_cell.length_b   1.000
_cell.length_c   1.000
_cell.angle_alpha   90.00
_cell.angle_beta   90.00
_cell.angle_gamma   90.00
#
_symmetry.space_group_name_H-M   'P 1'
#
loop_
_entity.id
_entity.type
_entity.pdbx_description
1 polymer ?
#
loop_
_entity_poly.entity_id
_entity_poly.type
_entity_poly.pdbx_seq_one_letter_code
_entity_poly.pdbx_strand_id
1 'polypeptide(L)'
;MEVSRTTPSNSSPQTVASTPIKTILTSASTALKNAKVVSIDGYEDVSPFYEMSLKKAVSHQPVSVAIEASGRAFQLYHRGVFSGECGTSLDHGGVSVGYGTENGMDYWLVRNSWGTNWGDYGYMKLQRNVLESYTGKCGITMEASYPVKTSQNPAKINQEEEKIMISSA
;
A
#
# COMPACT_ATOMS: atom_id res chain seq x y z
N MET A 1 17.30 -14.49 -31.51
CA MET A 1 17.24 -14.91 -30.10
C MET A 1 15.82 -14.74 -29.64
N GLU A 2 15.10 -15.84 -29.68
CA GLU A 2 13.70 -15.94 -29.31
C GLU A 2 13.65 -16.27 -27.82
N VAL A 3 13.01 -15.43 -27.01
CA VAL A 3 12.79 -15.71 -25.59
C VAL A 3 11.30 -15.98 -25.41
N SER A 4 11.01 -17.27 -25.29
CA SER A 4 9.71 -17.88 -25.08
C SER A 4 9.06 -17.32 -23.80
N ARG A 5 7.85 -16.77 -23.93
CA ARG A 5 7.01 -16.39 -22.78
C ARG A 5 6.35 -17.63 -22.20
N THR A 6 6.70 -17.97 -20.97
CA THR A 6 5.84 -18.77 -20.09
C THR A 6 5.02 -17.83 -19.22
N THR A 7 3.70 -17.92 -19.31
CA THR A 7 2.74 -17.24 -18.44
C THR A 7 2.70 -17.93 -17.07
N PRO A 8 2.83 -17.22 -15.94
CA PRO A 8 2.44 -17.78 -14.67
C PRO A 8 0.92 -17.73 -14.52
N SER A 9 0.36 -18.91 -14.30
CA SER A 9 -1.03 -19.21 -13.96
C SER A 9 -1.54 -18.43 -12.74
N ASN A 10 -2.83 -18.09 -12.77
CA ASN A 10 -3.66 -17.68 -11.63
C ASN A 10 -3.27 -18.37 -10.31
N SER A 11 -2.61 -17.62 -9.42
CA SER A 11 -2.60 -17.93 -8.00
C SER A 11 -3.40 -16.85 -7.28
N SER A 12 -4.54 -17.25 -6.73
CA SER A 12 -5.36 -16.44 -5.83
C SER A 12 -4.49 -15.74 -4.78
N PRO A 13 -4.71 -14.45 -4.49
CA PRO A 13 -4.04 -13.81 -3.36
C PRO A 13 -4.40 -14.56 -2.08
N GLN A 14 -3.38 -14.99 -1.33
CA GLN A 14 -3.58 -15.66 -0.06
C GLN A 14 -4.41 -14.77 0.87
N THR A 15 -5.52 -15.32 1.36
CA THR A 15 -6.41 -14.69 2.33
C THR A 15 -5.65 -14.32 3.60
N VAL A 16 -5.37 -13.03 3.77
CA VAL A 16 -5.06 -12.47 5.09
C VAL A 16 -6.39 -12.43 5.84
N ALA A 17 -6.49 -13.12 6.97
CA ALA A 17 -7.65 -13.03 7.84
C ALA A 17 -7.86 -11.55 8.23
N SER A 18 -8.86 -10.91 7.63
CA SER A 18 -9.24 -9.53 7.93
C SER A 18 -9.92 -9.49 9.29
N THR A 19 -9.18 -9.14 10.33
CA THR A 19 -9.80 -8.69 11.58
C THR A 19 -10.60 -7.42 11.28
N PRO A 20 -11.87 -7.32 11.73
CA PRO A 20 -12.68 -6.13 11.48
C PRO A 20 -12.06 -4.92 12.19
N ILE A 21 -11.69 -3.89 11.44
CA ILE A 21 -11.29 -2.59 11.99
C ILE A 21 -12.55 -1.93 12.56
N LYS A 22 -12.80 -2.13 13.85
CA LYS A 22 -13.84 -1.39 14.58
C LYS A 22 -13.24 -0.05 14.99
N THR A 23 -13.62 1.02 14.30
CA THR A 23 -13.23 2.40 14.63
C THR A 23 -13.81 2.80 15.98
N ILE A 24 -13.09 2.49 17.06
CA ILE A 24 -13.24 3.14 18.36
C ILE A 24 -11.82 3.26 18.94
N LEU A 25 -11.36 4.49 19.15
CA LEU A 25 -10.15 4.77 19.95
C LEU A 25 -10.48 4.46 21.42
N THR A 26 -10.44 3.19 21.80
CA THR A 26 -10.39 2.77 23.21
C THR A 26 -8.96 2.47 23.58
N SER A 27 -8.54 2.97 24.75
CA SER A 27 -7.28 2.72 25.46
C SER A 27 -6.62 1.38 25.13
N ALA A 28 -5.29 1.39 24.95
CA ALA A 28 -4.46 0.23 24.63
C ALA A 28 -4.96 -1.05 25.34
N SER A 29 -5.66 -1.88 24.58
CA SER A 29 -6.24 -3.12 25.06
C SER A 29 -5.12 -4.14 25.26
N THR A 30 -4.99 -4.67 26.47
CA THR A 30 -4.08 -5.78 26.86
C THR A 30 -4.47 -7.15 26.25
N ALA A 31 -5.35 -7.18 25.24
CA ALA A 31 -5.86 -8.41 24.64
C ALA A 31 -4.99 -8.95 23.49
N LEU A 32 -3.66 -9.03 23.67
CA LEU A 32 -2.74 -9.64 22.70
C LEU A 32 -2.21 -11.01 23.15
N LYS A 33 -2.92 -11.72 24.03
CA LYS A 33 -2.55 -13.10 24.39
C LYS A 33 -2.83 -14.02 23.20
N ASN A 34 -1.78 -14.51 22.54
CA ASN A 34 -1.75 -15.40 21.35
C ASN A 34 -1.87 -14.73 19.97
N ALA A 35 -1.68 -13.41 19.85
CA ALA A 35 -1.66 -12.77 18.53
C ALA A 35 -0.47 -13.29 17.69
N LYS A 36 -0.70 -13.63 16.41
CA LYS A 36 0.40 -13.79 15.44
C LYS A 36 0.92 -12.37 15.14
N VAL A 37 2.09 -12.04 15.65
CA VAL A 37 2.71 -10.72 15.50
C VAL A 37 3.66 -10.74 14.30
N VAL A 38 3.58 -9.69 13.48
CA VAL A 38 4.56 -9.39 12.44
C VAL A 38 5.35 -8.16 12.91
N SER A 39 6.68 -8.21 12.83
CA SER A 39 7.54 -7.06 13.08
C SER A 39 8.06 -6.48 11.77
N ILE A 40 8.42 -5.19 11.79
CA ILE A 40 9.21 -4.54 10.75
C ILE A 40 10.55 -4.13 11.37
N ASP A 41 11.60 -4.11 10.55
CA ASP A 41 12.94 -3.70 10.99
C ASP A 41 13.18 -2.20 10.80
N GLY A 42 12.33 -1.57 9.98
CA GLY A 42 12.34 -0.13 9.74
C GLY A 42 11.36 0.25 8.64
N TYR A 43 11.53 1.45 8.11
CA TYR A 43 10.87 1.93 6.90
C TYR A 43 11.87 2.76 6.10
N GLU A 44 11.60 2.91 4.81
CA GLU A 44 12.37 3.75 3.92
C GLU A 44 11.42 4.68 3.16
N ASP A 45 11.86 5.93 2.99
CA ASP A 45 11.20 6.88 2.12
C ASP A 45 11.69 6.67 0.69
N VAL A 46 10.73 6.67 -0.25
CA VAL A 46 11.04 6.71 -1.67
C VAL A 46 11.53 8.12 -2.01
N SER A 47 12.58 8.22 -2.83
CA SER A 47 13.06 9.53 -3.29
C SER A 47 11.92 10.33 -3.94
N PRO A 48 11.61 11.52 -3.41
CA PRO A 48 10.43 12.27 -3.83
C PRO A 48 10.65 12.88 -5.23
N PHE A 49 9.54 13.14 -5.92
CA PHE A 49 9.51 13.77 -7.25
C PHE A 49 10.11 12.95 -8.41
N TYR A 50 10.37 11.66 -8.18
CA TYR A 50 10.87 10.74 -9.20
C TYR A 50 9.94 9.55 -9.37
N GLU A 51 9.07 9.58 -10.39
CA GLU A 51 8.17 8.45 -10.71
C GLU A 51 8.93 7.13 -10.89
N MET A 52 10.16 7.17 -11.41
CA MET A 52 10.98 5.97 -11.57
C MET A 52 11.38 5.33 -10.22
N SER A 53 11.63 6.16 -9.21
CA SER A 53 11.94 5.68 -7.85
C SER A 53 10.71 5.00 -7.23
N LEU A 54 9.53 5.62 -7.36
CA LEU A 54 8.27 5.01 -6.93
C LEU A 54 7.98 3.73 -7.70
N LYS A 55 8.19 3.71 -9.02
CA LYS A 55 7.98 2.53 -9.86
C LYS A 55 8.85 1.36 -9.41
N LYS A 56 10.12 1.64 -9.13
CA LYS A 56 11.07 0.65 -8.60
C LYS A 56 10.63 0.13 -7.24
N ALA A 57 10.20 0.99 -6.31
CA ALA A 57 9.72 0.53 -5.02
C ALA A 57 8.47 -0.36 -5.15
N VAL A 58 7.47 0.08 -5.94
CA VAL A 58 6.21 -0.64 -6.19
C VAL A 58 6.44 -1.99 -6.89
N SER A 59 7.50 -2.13 -7.68
CA SER A 59 7.83 -3.42 -8.32
C SER A 59 8.32 -4.49 -7.32
N HIS A 60 8.74 -4.09 -6.13
CA HIS A 60 9.22 -5.01 -5.09
C HIS A 60 8.15 -5.29 -4.03
N GLN A 61 7.34 -4.29 -3.68
CA GLN A 61 6.31 -4.41 -2.64
C GLN A 61 5.27 -3.28 -2.73
N PRO A 62 4.12 -3.41 -2.04
CA PRO A 62 3.20 -2.28 -1.85
C PRO A 62 3.88 -1.10 -1.15
N VAL A 63 3.58 0.12 -1.62
CA VAL A 63 4.16 1.37 -1.11
C VAL A 63 3.03 2.28 -0.62
N SER A 64 3.15 2.79 0.59
CA SER A 64 2.26 3.83 1.11
C SER A 64 2.53 5.13 0.36
N VAL A 65 1.49 5.83 -0.07
CA VAL A 65 1.60 7.08 -0.82
C VAL A 65 0.63 8.12 -0.26
N ALA A 66 1.05 9.39 -0.25
CA ALA A 66 0.14 10.51 -0.04
C ALA A 66 -0.36 11.04 -1.39
N ILE A 67 -1.63 11.44 -1.43
CA ILE A 67 -2.28 12.02 -2.61
C ILE A 67 -3.24 13.14 -2.18
N GLU A 68 -3.56 14.06 -3.09
CA GLU A 68 -4.73 14.91 -2.95
C GLU A 68 -5.99 14.18 -3.43
N ALA A 69 -6.96 14.00 -2.55
CA ALA A 69 -8.21 13.29 -2.80
C ALA A 69 -9.47 14.12 -2.52
N SER A 70 -9.35 15.37 -2.05
CA SER A 70 -10.49 16.26 -1.79
C SER A 70 -11.23 16.73 -3.06
N GLY A 71 -10.60 16.67 -4.23
CA GLY A 71 -11.20 17.08 -5.50
C GLY A 71 -12.47 16.30 -5.86
N ARG A 72 -13.47 17.00 -6.42
CA ARG A 72 -14.77 16.41 -6.84
C ARG A 72 -14.59 15.24 -7.82
N ALA A 73 -13.66 15.38 -8.77
CA ALA A 73 -13.36 14.35 -9.76
C ALA A 73 -12.85 13.07 -9.09
N PHE A 74 -11.97 13.21 -8.09
CA PHE A 74 -11.43 12.09 -7.32
C PHE A 74 -12.54 11.38 -6.54
N GLN A 75 -13.35 12.13 -5.79
CA GLN A 75 -14.43 11.57 -4.97
C GLN A 75 -15.45 10.77 -5.80
N LEU A 76 -15.74 11.22 -7.02
CA LEU A 76 -16.70 10.58 -7.93
C LEU A 76 -16.11 9.49 -8.82
N TYR A 77 -14.82 9.16 -8.67
CA TYR A 77 -14.19 8.13 -9.47
C TYR A 77 -14.92 6.78 -9.34
N HIS A 78 -15.12 6.12 -10.48
CA HIS A 78 -15.77 4.80 -10.55
C HIS A 78 -14.91 3.76 -11.27
N ARG A 79 -14.32 4.05 -12.43
CA ARG A 79 -13.56 3.07 -13.23
C ARG A 79 -12.64 3.73 -14.24
N GLY A 80 -11.75 2.94 -14.85
CA GLY A 80 -10.81 3.37 -15.88
C GLY A 80 -9.61 4.12 -15.30
N VAL A 81 -8.71 4.61 -16.17
CA VAL A 81 -7.58 5.44 -15.75
C VAL A 81 -8.07 6.85 -15.41
N PHE A 82 -7.93 7.25 -14.15
CA PHE A 82 -8.25 8.58 -13.66
C PHE A 82 -7.25 9.60 -14.20
N SER A 83 -7.74 10.47 -15.10
CA SER A 83 -7.03 11.63 -15.64
C SER A 83 -7.65 12.97 -15.22
N GLY A 84 -8.67 12.95 -14.36
CA GLY A 84 -9.40 14.15 -13.91
C GLY A 84 -8.56 15.12 -13.08
N GLU A 85 -9.10 16.30 -12.81
CA GLU A 85 -8.40 17.35 -12.05
C GLU A 85 -8.17 16.96 -10.58
N CYS A 86 -6.97 17.24 -10.12
CA CYS A 86 -6.50 17.20 -8.74
C CYS A 86 -5.22 18.05 -8.64
N GLY A 87 -5.00 18.69 -7.52
CA GLY A 87 -3.76 19.43 -7.23
C GLY A 87 -2.74 18.57 -6.50
N THR A 88 -1.97 19.21 -5.63
CA THR A 88 -0.84 18.60 -4.89
C THR A 88 -0.88 18.93 -3.39
N SER A 89 -2.01 19.43 -2.90
CA SER A 89 -2.22 19.67 -1.46
C SER A 89 -2.60 18.37 -0.80
N LEU A 90 -1.58 17.54 -0.50
CA LEU A 90 -1.75 16.19 0.03
C LEU A 90 -2.67 16.17 1.26
N ASP A 91 -3.72 15.37 1.20
CA ASP A 91 -4.76 15.30 2.25
C ASP A 91 -5.18 13.87 2.58
N HIS A 92 -4.70 12.88 1.83
CA HIS A 92 -5.15 11.50 1.96
C HIS A 92 -4.03 10.47 1.75
N GLY A 93 -4.09 9.39 2.51
CA GLY A 93 -3.17 8.25 2.40
C GLY A 93 -3.78 7.09 1.60
N GLY A 94 -3.01 6.56 0.66
CA GLY A 94 -3.33 5.36 -0.11
C GLY A 94 -2.19 4.36 -0.14
N VAL A 95 -2.38 3.24 -0.84
CA VAL A 95 -1.31 2.26 -1.07
C VAL A 95 -1.21 1.97 -2.55
N SER A 96 -0.06 2.28 -3.16
CA SER A 96 0.25 1.83 -4.52
C SER A 96 0.64 0.36 -4.46
N VAL A 97 -0.17 -0.49 -5.10
CA VAL A 97 -0.01 -1.96 -5.10
C VAL A 97 0.47 -2.49 -6.46
N GLY A 98 0.64 -1.62 -7.44
CA GLY A 98 1.06 -1.98 -8.78
C GLY A 98 1.02 -0.81 -9.75
N TYR A 99 1.35 -1.09 -11.01
CA TYR A 99 1.25 -0.15 -12.12
C TYR A 99 1.03 -0.92 -13.41
N GLY A 100 0.54 -0.25 -14.44
CA GLY A 100 0.31 -0.86 -15.75
C GLY A 100 0.04 0.15 -16.83
N THR A 101 -0.54 -0.35 -17.92
CA THR A 101 -1.01 0.43 -19.06
C THR A 101 -2.38 -0.10 -19.47
N GLU A 102 -3.34 0.79 -19.69
CA GLU A 102 -4.68 0.46 -20.17
C GLU A 102 -5.05 1.44 -21.29
N ASN A 103 -5.41 0.91 -22.46
CA ASN A 103 -5.79 1.72 -23.63
C ASN A 103 -4.76 2.82 -24.00
N GLY A 104 -3.47 2.51 -23.86
CA GLY A 104 -2.38 3.44 -24.14
C GLY A 104 -2.10 4.46 -23.04
N MET A 105 -2.84 4.44 -21.92
CA MET A 105 -2.58 5.28 -20.75
C MET A 105 -1.93 4.47 -19.63
N ASP A 106 -0.79 4.98 -19.18
CA ASP A 106 -0.07 4.43 -18.04
C ASP A 106 -0.77 4.79 -16.73
N TYR A 107 -0.77 3.87 -15.77
CA TYR A 107 -1.40 4.08 -14.46
C TYR A 107 -0.62 3.47 -13.29
N TRP A 108 -0.86 4.02 -12.11
CA TRP A 108 -0.64 3.43 -10.78
C TRP A 108 -1.93 2.74 -10.33
N LEU A 109 -1.83 1.53 -9.79
CA LEU A 109 -2.96 0.87 -9.14
C LEU A 109 -2.92 1.20 -7.64
N VAL A 110 -3.81 2.08 -7.20
CA VAL A 110 -3.87 2.58 -5.83
C VAL A 110 -5.06 1.95 -5.11
N ARG A 111 -4.79 1.29 -3.98
CA ARG A 111 -5.82 0.83 -3.04
C ARG A 111 -6.24 1.99 -2.15
N ASN A 112 -7.54 2.20 -2.03
CA ASN A 112 -8.14 3.21 -1.15
C ASN A 112 -8.75 2.55 0.11
N SER A 113 -9.14 3.38 1.08
CA SER A 113 -9.73 3.01 2.36
C SER A 113 -11.22 3.36 2.50
N TRP A 114 -11.89 3.75 1.40
CA TRP A 114 -13.30 4.18 1.39
C TRP A 114 -14.31 3.05 1.08
N GLY A 115 -13.88 1.79 1.25
CA GLY A 115 -14.70 0.61 1.00
C GLY A 115 -14.79 0.21 -0.48
N THR A 116 -15.41 -0.95 -0.72
CA THR A 116 -15.45 -1.58 -2.06
C THR A 116 -16.45 -0.94 -3.00
N ASN A 117 -17.38 -0.13 -2.49
CA ASN A 117 -18.40 0.55 -3.31
C ASN A 117 -17.86 1.79 -4.02
N TRP A 118 -16.66 2.25 -3.65
CA TRP A 118 -15.98 3.37 -4.28
C TRP A 118 -14.98 2.87 -5.32
N GLY A 119 -14.89 3.56 -6.46
CA GLY A 119 -13.95 3.21 -7.52
C GLY A 119 -14.14 1.80 -8.08
N ASP A 120 -13.04 1.21 -8.55
CA ASP A 120 -13.00 -0.14 -9.10
C ASP A 120 -12.75 -1.12 -7.95
N TYR A 121 -13.82 -1.49 -7.23
CA TYR A 121 -13.79 -2.35 -6.04
C TYR A 121 -12.87 -1.83 -4.91
N GLY A 122 -12.85 -0.52 -4.67
CA GLY A 122 -12.00 0.13 -3.68
C GLY A 122 -10.60 0.51 -4.20
N TYR A 123 -10.35 0.33 -5.50
CA TYR A 123 -9.10 0.71 -6.15
C TYR A 123 -9.31 1.84 -7.15
N MET A 124 -8.24 2.56 -7.45
CA MET A 124 -8.16 3.55 -8.51
C MET A 124 -6.95 3.28 -9.40
N LYS A 125 -7.15 3.38 -10.71
CA LYS A 125 -6.04 3.48 -11.68
C LYS A 125 -5.69 4.95 -11.85
N LEU A 126 -4.71 5.46 -11.13
CA LEU A 126 -4.29 6.86 -11.20
C LEU A 126 -3.32 7.07 -12.36
N GLN A 127 -3.54 8.06 -13.22
CA GLN A 127 -2.67 8.30 -14.37
C GLN A 127 -1.20 8.46 -13.96
N ARG A 128 -0.31 7.81 -14.70
CA ARG A 128 1.15 7.80 -14.54
C ARG A 128 1.80 8.41 -15.79
N ASN A 129 3.06 8.85 -15.68
CA ASN A 129 3.81 9.49 -16.76
C ASN A 129 3.11 10.77 -17.28
N VAL A 130 2.61 11.59 -16.37
CA VAL A 130 2.02 12.89 -16.73
C VAL A 130 3.14 13.84 -17.12
N LEU A 131 3.13 14.30 -18.38
CA LEU A 131 4.12 15.25 -18.88
C LEU A 131 4.10 16.54 -18.03
N GLU A 132 5.28 17.12 -17.83
CA GLU A 132 5.48 18.37 -17.07
C GLU A 132 5.08 18.31 -15.58
N SER A 133 4.77 17.12 -15.05
CA SER A 133 4.53 16.91 -13.62
C SER A 133 5.74 16.23 -12.97
N TYR A 134 6.42 16.96 -12.08
CA TYR A 134 7.43 16.37 -11.20
C TYR A 134 6.84 15.81 -9.90
N THR A 135 5.58 16.13 -9.59
CA THR A 135 4.85 15.64 -8.40
C THR A 135 4.07 14.35 -8.66
N GLY A 136 3.96 13.95 -9.92
CA GLY A 136 3.02 12.92 -10.37
C GLY A 136 1.57 13.39 -10.26
N LYS A 137 0.64 12.64 -10.87
CA LYS A 137 -0.79 12.94 -10.77
C LYS A 137 -1.22 12.94 -9.29
N CYS A 138 -1.94 13.97 -8.88
CA CYS A 138 -2.43 14.19 -7.51
C CYS A 138 -1.33 14.18 -6.43
N GLY A 139 -0.06 14.45 -6.78
CA GLY A 139 1.04 14.48 -5.82
C GLY A 139 1.60 13.11 -5.42
N ILE A 140 1.25 12.02 -6.12
CA ILE A 140 1.60 10.64 -5.70
C ILE A 140 3.10 10.37 -5.50
N THR A 141 4.00 11.16 -6.11
CA THR A 141 5.45 10.99 -5.93
C THR A 141 6.06 11.92 -4.88
N MET A 142 5.25 12.72 -4.18
CA MET A 142 5.76 13.72 -3.22
C MET A 142 6.14 13.07 -1.89
N GLU A 143 5.30 12.19 -1.36
CA GLU A 143 5.52 11.49 -0.10
C GLU A 143 5.11 10.03 -0.25
N ALA A 144 6.11 9.15 -0.27
CA ALA A 144 5.90 7.72 -0.38
C ALA A 144 6.93 6.98 0.48
N SER A 145 6.48 5.92 1.14
CA SER A 145 7.34 5.13 2.03
C SER A 145 6.89 3.68 2.11
N TYR A 146 7.81 2.81 2.50
CA TYR A 146 7.53 1.39 2.60
C TYR A 146 8.25 0.75 3.79
N PRO A 147 7.66 -0.26 4.44
CA PRO A 147 8.31 -0.96 5.54
C PRO A 147 9.43 -1.86 5.03
N VAL A 148 10.48 -2.01 5.83
CA VAL A 148 11.60 -2.92 5.57
C VAL A 148 11.50 -4.11 6.53
N LYS A 149 11.66 -5.32 5.97
CA LYS A 149 11.67 -6.57 6.72
C LYS A 149 12.79 -7.49 6.21
N THR A 150 13.80 -7.70 7.04
CA THR A 150 14.97 -8.55 6.81
C THR A 150 15.13 -9.63 7.89
N SER A 151 14.67 -9.39 9.11
CA SER A 151 14.73 -10.35 10.22
C SER A 151 13.57 -11.34 10.20
N GLN A 152 13.64 -12.42 10.99
CA GLN A 152 12.50 -13.29 11.24
C GLN A 152 11.47 -12.60 12.15
N ASN A 153 10.20 -13.02 12.09
CA ASN A 153 9.22 -12.56 13.07
C ASN A 153 9.56 -13.11 14.47
N PRO A 154 9.21 -12.39 15.55
CA PRO A 154 9.39 -12.91 16.90
C PRO A 154 8.75 -14.30 17.03
N ALA A 155 9.51 -15.26 17.59
CA ALA A 155 8.96 -16.56 17.92
C ALA A 155 7.79 -16.37 18.89
N LYS A 156 6.79 -17.26 18.80
CA LYS A 156 5.78 -17.32 19.86
C LYS A 156 6.50 -17.71 21.15
N ILE A 157 6.45 -16.85 22.17
CA ILE A 157 6.91 -17.23 23.50
C ILE A 157 5.98 -18.34 23.97
N ASN A 158 6.53 -19.53 24.16
CA ASN A 158 5.78 -20.66 24.69
C ASN A 158 5.57 -20.42 26.20
N GLN A 159 4.42 -20.82 26.76
CA GLN A 159 4.07 -20.56 28.17
C GLN A 159 5.11 -21.11 29.17
N GLU A 160 5.92 -22.10 28.80
CA GLU A 160 7.02 -22.61 29.62
C GLU A 160 8.22 -21.67 29.69
N GLU A 161 8.56 -20.96 28.61
CA GLU A 161 9.71 -20.03 28.57
C GLU A 161 9.41 -18.76 29.38
N GLU A 162 8.16 -18.31 29.40
CA GLU A 162 7.71 -17.19 30.24
C GLU A 162 7.84 -17.51 31.74
N LYS A 163 7.53 -18.77 32.14
CA LYS A 163 7.66 -19.23 33.52
C LYS A 163 9.12 -19.27 33.97
N ILE A 164 10.04 -19.63 33.07
CA ILE A 164 11.48 -19.62 33.34
C ILE A 164 11.97 -18.17 33.53
N MET A 165 11.60 -17.25 32.62
CA MET A 165 12.03 -15.85 32.67
C MET A 165 11.52 -15.09 33.90
N ILE A 166 10.30 -15.38 34.37
CA ILE A 166 9.72 -14.76 35.57
C ILE A 166 10.31 -15.34 36.87
N SER A 167 10.78 -16.59 36.87
CA SER A 167 11.38 -17.24 38.06
C SER A 167 12.83 -16.85 38.33
N SER A 168 13.48 -16.19 37.39
CA SER A 168 14.88 -15.75 37.44
C SER A 168 15.06 -14.24 37.69
N ALA A 169 13.97 -13.52 37.96
CA ALA A 169 13.94 -12.11 38.36
C ALA A 169 13.47 -11.99 39.82
#